data_AF-A0A6B3HCW2-F1
#
_entry.id   AF-A0A6B3HCW2-F1
#
_cell.length_a   1.000
_cell.length_b   1.000
_cell.length_c   1.000
_cell.angle_alpha   90.00
_cell.angle_beta   90.00
_cell.angle_gamma   90.00
#
_symmetry.space_group_name_H-M   'P 1'
#
loop_
_entity.id
_entity.type
_entity.pdbx_description
1 polymer ?
#
loop_
_entity_poly.entity_id
_entity_poly.type
_entity_poly.pdbx_seq_one_letter_code
_entity_poly.pdbx_strand_id
1 'polypeptide(L)' 'MLTITQTLYDQIVAHSRADHPDEACGVVAGPAGTDRPERFIPMLNAARSPTFYEFD' A
#
# COMPACT_ATOMS: atom_id res chain seq x y z
N MET A 1 7.25 -5.33 -16.72
CA MET A 1 5.83 -5.14 -16.42
C MET A 1 5.56 -5.55 -14.98
N LEU A 2 5.06 -4.62 -14.15
CA LEU A 2 4.74 -4.87 -12.75
C LEU A 2 3.72 -6.01 -12.60
N THR A 3 4.05 -7.02 -11.78
CA THR A 3 3.16 -8.15 -11.48
C THR A 3 2.93 -8.25 -9.98
N ILE A 4 1.72 -7.90 -9.54
CA ILE A 4 1.32 -8.00 -8.13
C ILE A 4 0.56 -9.32 -7.92
N THR A 5 0.93 -10.09 -6.90
CA THR A 5 0.22 -11.34 -6.56
C THR A 5 -1.14 -11.03 -5.95
N GLN A 6 -2.09 -11.98 -6.07
CA GLN A 6 -3.40 -11.84 -5.44
C GLN A 6 -3.28 -11.57 -3.93
N THR A 7 -2.35 -12.24 -3.25
CA THR A 7 -2.11 -12.05 -1.82
C THR A 7 -1.71 -10.61 -1.47
N LEU A 8 -0.81 -9.99 -2.24
CA LEU A 8 -0.42 -8.59 -2.01
C LEU A 8 -1.59 -7.64 -2.33
N TYR A 9 -2.35 -7.91 -3.38
CA TYR A 9 -3.54 -7.13 -3.72
C TYR A 9 -4.58 -7.16 -2.59
N ASP A 10 -4.86 -8.34 -2.04
CA ASP A 10 -5.82 -8.50 -0.95
C ASP A 10 -5.39 -7.74 0.30
N GLN A 11 -4.09 -7.73 0.61
CA GLN A 11 -3.52 -6.95 1.71
C GLN A 11 -3.68 -5.44 1.51
N ILE A 12 -3.43 -4.93 0.29
CA ILE A 12 -3.62 -3.52 -0.06
C ILE A 12 -5.10 -3.13 0.13
N VAL A 13 -6.02 -3.92 -0.43
CA VAL A 13 -7.46 -3.65 -0.31
C VAL A 13 -7.94 -3.72 1.14
N ALA A 14 -7.45 -4.68 1.92
CA ALA A 14 -7.80 -4.80 3.34
C ALA A 14 -7.35 -3.57 4.13
N HIS A 15 -6.14 -3.07 3.90
CA HIS A 15 -5.64 -1.84 4.50
C HIS A 15 -6.47 -0.61 4.08
N SER A 16 -6.75 -0.45 2.78
CA SER A 16 -7.60 0.65 2.31
C SER A 16 -9.00 0.65 2.94
N ARG A 17 -9.56 -0.54 3.22
CA ARG A 17 -10.86 -0.65 3.90
C ARG A 17 -10.78 -0.31 5.39
N ALA A 18 -9.66 -0.63 6.04
CA ALA A 18 -9.46 -0.35 7.46
C ALA A 18 -9.25 1.15 7.72
N ASP A 19 -8.59 1.85 6.80
CA ASP A 19 -8.22 3.26 6.96
C ASP A 19 -9.31 4.24 6.49
N HIS A 20 -10.30 3.75 5.73
CA HIS A 20 -11.46 4.56 5.33
C HIS A 20 -12.15 5.22 6.55
N PRO A 21 -12.46 6.53 6.51
CA PRO A 21 -12.54 7.41 5.34
C PRO A 21 -11.24 8.10 4.93
N ASP A 22 -10.17 7.92 5.68
CA ASP A 22 -8.88 8.51 5.35
C ASP A 22 -8.29 7.79 4.13
N GLU A 23 -7.46 8.50 3.38
CA GLU A 23 -6.64 7.91 2.33
C GLU A 23 -5.64 6.95 2.98
N ALA A 24 -5.47 5.78 2.35
CA ALA A 24 -4.58 4.72 2.83
C ALA A 24 -3.30 4.68 1.99
N CYS A 25 -2.15 4.70 2.66
CA CYS A 25 -0.85 4.76 2.02
C CYS A 25 0.07 3.60 2.45
N GLY A 26 1.06 3.28 1.63
CA GLY A 26 2.01 2.22 1.97
C GLY A 26 3.00 1.91 0.85
N VAL A 27 3.90 0.97 1.13
CA VAL A 27 4.96 0.56 0.21
C VAL A 27 4.78 -0.90 -0.21
N VAL A 28 4.89 -1.16 -1.51
CA VAL A 28 4.89 -2.50 -2.10
C VAL A 28 6.30 -2.78 -2.61
N ALA A 29 7.05 -3.61 -1.88
CA ALA A 29 8.50 -3.78 -2.06
C ALA A 29 8.85 -5.13 -2.70
N GLY A 30 9.90 -5.13 -3.53
CA GLY A 30 10.52 -6.32 -4.12
C GLY A 30 11.91 -6.02 -4.67
N PRO A 31 12.63 -7.02 -5.20
CA PRO A 31 13.98 -6.84 -5.72
C PRO A 31 14.01 -5.85 -6.90
N ALA A 32 14.95 -4.91 -6.89
CA ALA A 32 15.08 -3.89 -7.92
C ALA A 32 15.28 -4.52 -9.32
N GLY A 33 14.63 -3.94 -10.33
CA GLY A 33 14.72 -4.40 -11.73
C GLY A 33 13.90 -5.65 -12.07
N THR A 34 13.16 -6.23 -11.11
CA THR A 34 12.39 -7.47 -11.35
C THR A 34 10.92 -7.25 -11.68
N ASP A 35 10.37 -6.07 -11.39
CA ASP A 35 8.93 -5.78 -11.47
C ASP A 35 8.04 -6.77 -10.68
N ARG A 36 8.61 -7.42 -9.66
CA ARG A 36 7.97 -8.45 -8.83
C ARG A 36 8.07 -8.06 -7.35
N PRO A 37 7.08 -7.32 -6.83
CA PRO A 37 6.98 -7.12 -5.40
C PRO A 37 6.64 -8.42 -4.68
N GLU A 38 7.13 -8.52 -3.46
CA GLU A 38 7.01 -9.71 -2.59
C GLU A 38 6.46 -9.36 -1.21
N ARG A 39 6.41 -8.07 -0.85
CA ARG A 39 5.98 -7.62 0.48
C ARG A 39 5.18 -6.32 0.42
N PHE A 40 4.08 -6.28 1.15
CA PHE A 40 3.34 -5.06 1.44
C PHE A 40 3.71 -4.52 2.83
N ILE A 41 3.93 -3.21 2.91
CA ILE A 41 4.27 -2.46 4.13
C ILE A 41 3.19 -1.40 4.29
N PRO A 42 2.16 -1.64 5.12
CA PRO A 42 1.14 -0.64 5.41
C PRO A 42 1.77 0.52 6.18
N MET A 43 1.32 1.74 5.90
CA MET A 43 1.72 2.94 6.63
C MET A 43 0.47 3.66 7.12
N LEU A 44 0.57 4.34 8.26
CA LEU A 44 -0.49 5.23 8.69
C LEU A 44 -0.33 6.55 7.93
N ASN A 45 -1.42 7.05 7.35
CA ASN A 45 -1.44 8.39 6.81
C ASN A 45 -1.33 9.42 7.96
N ALA A 46 -0.15 10.01 8.13
CA ALA A 46 0.11 11.00 9.19
C ALA A 46 -0.80 12.23 9.07
N ALA A 47 -1.16 12.60 7.84
CA ALA A 47 -2.04 13.73 7.57
C ALA A 47 -3.53 13.45 7.86
N ARG A 48 -3.90 12.17 8.08
CA ARG A 48 -5.29 11.76 8.38
C ARG A 48 -6.30 12.39 7.41
N SER A 49 -5.94 12.39 6.12
CA SER A 49 -6.66 13.11 5.08
C SER A 49 -7.33 12.13 4.12
N PRO A 50 -8.55 12.41 3.63
CA PRO A 50 -9.25 11.53 2.70
C PRO A 50 -8.72 11.59 1.25
N THR A 51 -7.83 12.52 0.92
CA THR A 51 -7.41 12.77 -0.48
C THR A 51 -5.91 12.93 -0.69
N PHE A 52 -5.10 12.94 0.36
CA PHE A 52 -3.65 12.98 0.25
C PHE A 52 -3.01 12.31 1.47
N TYR A 53 -1.73 11.99 1.36
CA TYR A 53 -0.97 11.39 2.45
C TYR A 53 0.34 12.09 2.74
N GLU A 54 0.80 11.89 3.97
CA GLU A 54 2.17 12.08 4.37
C GLU A 54 2.65 10.78 5.01
N PHE A 55 3.86 10.35 4.66
CA PHE A 55 4.48 9.22 5.33
C PHE A 55 4.89 9.63 6.74
N ASP A 56 4.57 8.76 7.68
CA ASP A 56 5.23 8.70 8.99
C ASP A 56 6.50 7.81 8.91
#